data_AF-A0A318SRL6-F1
#
_entry.id   AF-A0A318SRL6-F1
#
_cell.length_a   1.000
_cell.length_b   1.000
_cell.length_c   1.000
_cell.angle_alpha   90.00
_cell.angle_beta   90.00
_cell.angle_gamma   90.00
#
_symmetry.space_group_name_H-M   'P 1'
#
loop_
_entity.id
_entity.type
_entity.pdbx_description
1 polymer ?
#
loop_
_entity_poly.entity_id
_entity_poly.type
_entity_poly.pdbx_seq_one_letter_code
_entity_poly.pdbx_strand_id
1 'polypeptide(L)'
;MSHVWPEVPREQSIYAFLPTDYWPWSEVLQDLAQRSGMSGALELRQGAVRARVLFAEGTVLGAYSESADADLATLMWMMPRAVVSLVSLSPAIARLAWQCRVADAQVANAPWSTLRATLKFKAFTGVVRSSVGDSYWQAGVMIGGPEPTEHDVVTLIAPSLEAISNTTILEFYNQALSITAKSVAAENLWRAAALDLADDHLCLDPFAREVVYENGKLAVTHDLAPEELLPALRDAFSLLLDKAGRRAGDLGLESLRAHPLWALSSLGEA
;
A
#
# COMPACT_ATOMS: atom_id res chain seq x y z
N MET A 1 0.06 -11.36 18.33
CA MET A 1 -1.00 -10.70 17.54
C MET A 1 -1.41 -11.66 16.44
N SER A 2 -2.69 -11.79 16.12
CA SER A 2 -3.14 -12.62 15.00
C SER A 2 -2.97 -11.83 13.72
N HIS A 3 -2.35 -12.41 12.69
CA HIS A 3 -2.31 -11.75 11.39
C HIS A 3 -3.69 -11.73 10.75
N VAL A 4 -4.04 -10.62 10.11
CA VAL A 4 -5.17 -10.59 9.19
C VAL A 4 -4.74 -11.28 7.90
N TRP A 5 -5.66 -12.03 7.30
CA TRP A 5 -5.41 -12.77 6.08
C TRP A 5 -6.24 -12.20 4.93
N PRO A 6 -5.82 -11.10 4.28
CA PRO A 6 -6.49 -10.62 3.09
C PRO A 6 -6.53 -11.72 2.01
N GLU A 7 -7.67 -11.98 1.40
CA GLU A 7 -7.73 -12.82 0.21
C GLU A 7 -7.04 -12.08 -0.94
N VAL A 8 -6.15 -12.76 -1.65
CA VAL A 8 -5.51 -12.17 -2.84
C VAL A 8 -6.32 -12.51 -4.08
N PRO A 9 -6.46 -11.59 -5.06
CA PRO A 9 -7.17 -11.86 -6.30
C PRO A 9 -6.55 -13.06 -7.03
N ARG A 10 -7.39 -13.97 -7.56
CA ARG A 10 -6.96 -15.27 -8.12
C ARG A 10 -7.03 -15.35 -9.65
N GLU A 11 -7.30 -14.24 -10.32
CA GLU A 11 -7.55 -14.20 -11.77
C GLU A 11 -6.32 -14.64 -12.58
N GLN A 12 -5.11 -14.46 -12.03
CA GLN A 12 -3.84 -14.84 -12.66
C GLN A 12 -3.10 -15.93 -11.86
N SER A 13 -3.79 -17.03 -11.56
CA SER A 13 -3.16 -18.20 -10.96
C SER A 13 -2.13 -18.82 -11.93
N ILE A 14 -0.88 -18.96 -11.50
CA ILE A 14 0.19 -19.63 -12.26
C ILE A 14 0.05 -21.15 -12.07
N TYR A 15 -0.09 -21.57 -10.81
CA TYR A 15 -0.51 -22.91 -10.46
C TYR A 15 -1.30 -22.90 -9.17
N ALA A 16 -2.21 -23.86 -9.03
CA ALA A 16 -3.06 -23.98 -7.87
C ALA A 16 -3.01 -25.41 -7.32
N PHE A 17 -3.00 -25.50 -6.00
CA PHE A 17 -3.14 -26.75 -5.24
C PHE A 17 -2.15 -27.85 -5.60
N LEU A 18 -0.88 -27.51 -5.88
CA LEU A 18 0.17 -28.50 -6.17
C LEU A 18 0.72 -29.09 -4.86
N PRO A 19 0.61 -30.41 -4.63
CA PRO A 19 1.24 -31.04 -3.47
C PRO A 19 2.75 -31.14 -3.66
N THR A 20 3.50 -30.75 -2.65
CA THR A 20 4.98 -30.85 -2.65
C THR A 20 5.49 -32.30 -2.62
N ASP A 21 4.61 -33.27 -2.37
CA ASP A 21 4.90 -34.70 -2.56
C ASP A 21 5.13 -35.06 -4.04
N TYR A 22 4.50 -34.32 -4.97
CA TYR A 22 4.60 -34.55 -6.42
C TYR A 22 5.31 -33.43 -7.16
N TRP A 23 5.36 -32.23 -6.57
CA TRP A 23 6.10 -31.07 -7.07
C TRP A 23 7.02 -30.56 -5.95
N PRO A 24 8.18 -31.22 -5.74
CA PRO A 24 9.04 -30.96 -4.60
C PRO A 24 9.45 -29.50 -4.47
N TRP A 25 9.83 -29.11 -3.25
CA TRP A 25 10.30 -27.75 -2.96
C TRP A 25 11.42 -27.27 -3.88
N SER A 26 12.30 -28.16 -4.36
CA SER A 26 13.32 -27.82 -5.35
C SER A 26 12.73 -27.28 -6.65
N GLU A 27 11.64 -27.89 -7.15
CA GLU A 27 10.93 -27.46 -8.36
C GLU A 27 10.18 -26.14 -8.13
N VAL A 28 9.58 -25.97 -6.95
CA VAL A 28 8.96 -24.69 -6.56
C VAL A 28 9.99 -23.56 -6.56
N LEU A 29 11.14 -23.77 -5.92
CA LEU A 29 12.20 -22.77 -5.86
C LEU A 29 12.83 -22.48 -7.22
N GLN A 30 12.98 -23.50 -8.07
CA GLN A 30 13.48 -23.35 -9.43
C GLN A 30 12.54 -22.50 -10.28
N ASP A 31 11.22 -22.75 -10.23
CA ASP A 31 10.22 -21.94 -10.93
C ASP A 31 10.22 -20.49 -10.42
N LEU A 32 10.27 -20.27 -9.09
CA LEU A 32 10.37 -18.93 -8.52
C LEU A 32 11.64 -18.19 -8.99
N ALA A 33 12.78 -18.89 -9.06
CA ALA A 33 14.04 -18.31 -9.53
C ALA A 33 13.98 -17.90 -11.02
N GLN A 34 13.26 -18.66 -11.85
CA GLN A 34 13.01 -18.29 -13.25
C GLN A 34 12.10 -17.06 -13.39
N ARG A 35 11.42 -16.66 -12.32
CA ARG A 35 10.47 -15.53 -12.26
C ARG A 35 11.05 -14.33 -11.49
N SER A 36 12.31 -14.00 -11.74
CA SER A 36 13.10 -13.01 -10.98
C SER A 36 12.57 -11.56 -10.99
N GLY A 37 11.48 -11.25 -11.71
CA GLY A 37 10.83 -9.94 -11.71
C GLY A 37 9.35 -9.97 -11.34
N MET A 38 8.84 -11.12 -10.88
CA MET A 38 7.43 -11.32 -10.61
C MET A 38 6.96 -10.57 -9.36
N SER A 39 5.71 -10.11 -9.40
CA SER A 39 4.93 -9.75 -8.21
C SER A 39 3.85 -10.79 -7.99
N GLY A 40 3.63 -11.20 -6.74
CA GLY A 40 2.66 -12.25 -6.48
C GLY A 40 2.65 -12.79 -5.05
N ALA A 41 1.88 -13.86 -4.88
CA ALA A 41 1.74 -14.56 -3.62
C ALA A 41 1.97 -16.07 -3.84
N LEU A 42 2.89 -16.65 -3.05
CA LEU A 42 2.97 -18.09 -2.86
C LEU A 42 2.19 -18.44 -1.60
N GLU A 43 1.08 -19.15 -1.75
CA GLU A 43 0.28 -19.67 -0.65
C GLU A 43 0.65 -21.12 -0.36
N LEU A 44 0.83 -21.44 0.92
CA LEU A 44 1.18 -22.76 1.42
C LEU A 44 0.06 -23.23 2.37
N ARG A 45 -0.36 -24.49 2.24
CA ARG A 45 -1.32 -25.13 3.16
C ARG A 45 -0.86 -26.52 3.55
N GLN A 46 -0.88 -26.84 4.83
CA GLN A 46 -0.62 -28.19 5.34
C GLN A 46 -1.54 -28.46 6.53
N GLY A 47 -2.61 -29.22 6.29
CA GLY A 47 -3.69 -29.39 7.26
C GLY A 47 -4.37 -28.07 7.58
N ALA A 48 -4.41 -27.70 8.87
CA ALA A 48 -4.96 -26.43 9.35
C ALA A 48 -3.98 -25.25 9.20
N VAL A 49 -2.68 -25.52 9.02
CA VAL A 49 -1.67 -24.46 8.92
C VAL A 49 -1.70 -23.86 7.52
N ARG A 50 -1.74 -22.53 7.46
CA ARG A 50 -1.53 -21.76 6.23
C ARG A 50 -0.40 -20.76 6.40
N ALA A 51 0.34 -20.54 5.32
CA ALA A 51 1.37 -19.52 5.23
C ALA A 51 1.36 -18.86 3.85
N ARG A 52 1.86 -17.63 3.75
CA ARG A 52 1.93 -16.87 2.51
C ARG A 52 3.25 -16.15 2.43
N VAL A 53 3.89 -16.24 1.27
CA VAL A 53 5.05 -15.43 0.89
C VAL A 53 4.60 -14.43 -0.16
N LEU A 54 4.96 -13.16 0.01
CA LEU A 54 4.63 -12.09 -0.92
C LEU A 54 5.89 -11.57 -1.60
N PHE A 55 5.77 -11.29 -2.90
CA PHE A 55 6.83 -10.80 -3.77
C PHE A 55 6.34 -9.54 -4.48
N ALA A 56 7.21 -8.53 -4.61
CA ALA A 56 6.96 -7.38 -5.46
C ALA A 56 8.20 -7.11 -6.32
N GLU A 57 7.99 -7.12 -7.64
CA GLU A 57 9.00 -6.80 -8.65
C GLU A 57 10.28 -7.65 -8.46
N GLY A 58 10.12 -8.94 -8.20
CA GLY A 58 11.22 -9.89 -7.98
C GLY A 58 11.82 -9.88 -6.57
N THR A 59 11.42 -8.94 -5.72
CA THR A 59 11.89 -8.85 -4.33
C THR A 59 10.92 -9.53 -3.38
N VAL A 60 11.43 -10.39 -2.49
CA VAL A 60 10.64 -10.95 -1.39
C VAL A 60 10.29 -9.84 -0.40
N LEU A 61 9.00 -9.56 -0.23
CA LEU A 61 8.51 -8.63 0.80
C LEU A 61 8.61 -9.26 2.19
N GLY A 62 8.33 -10.56 2.25
CA GLY A 62 8.41 -11.39 3.44
C GLY A 62 7.42 -12.54 3.38
N ALA A 63 7.36 -13.32 4.46
CA ALA A 63 6.35 -14.35 4.61
C ALA A 63 5.74 -14.34 6.01
N TYR A 64 4.54 -14.90 6.12
CA TYR A 64 3.83 -14.98 7.37
C TYR A 64 2.90 -16.19 7.40
N SER A 65 2.68 -16.68 8.61
CA SER A 65 1.63 -17.63 8.98
C SER A 65 0.57 -16.91 9.81
N GLU A 66 -0.47 -17.63 10.23
CA GLU A 66 -1.51 -17.05 11.09
C GLU A 66 -0.96 -16.45 12.39
N SER A 67 0.15 -16.99 12.90
CA SER A 67 0.69 -16.66 14.23
C SER A 67 1.96 -15.81 14.21
N ALA A 68 2.74 -15.82 13.12
CA ALA A 68 4.03 -15.16 13.07
C ALA A 68 4.53 -14.88 11.64
N ASP A 69 5.33 -13.82 11.51
CA ASP A 69 6.21 -13.60 10.36
C ASP A 69 7.31 -14.67 10.33
N ALA A 70 7.70 -15.10 9.13
CA ALA A 70 8.75 -16.09 8.91
C ALA A 70 9.43 -15.83 7.56
N ASP A 71 10.58 -16.45 7.32
CA ASP A 71 11.15 -16.54 5.99
C ASP A 71 10.66 -17.80 5.24
N LEU A 72 10.88 -17.84 3.92
CA LEU A 72 10.46 -18.97 3.09
C LEU A 72 11.14 -20.28 3.54
N ALA A 73 12.41 -20.24 3.93
CA ALA A 73 13.14 -21.42 4.37
C ALA A 73 12.52 -22.05 5.63
N THR A 74 12.13 -21.21 6.60
CA THR A 74 11.45 -21.61 7.82
C THR A 74 10.08 -22.22 7.50
N LEU A 75 9.31 -21.60 6.60
CA LEU A 75 8.03 -22.14 6.16
C LEU A 75 8.16 -23.49 5.46
N MET A 76 9.16 -23.66 4.60
CA MET A 76 9.44 -24.93 3.93
C MET A 76 9.77 -26.04 4.95
N TRP A 77 10.55 -25.70 5.98
CA TRP A 77 10.89 -26.64 7.04
C TRP A 77 9.68 -27.01 7.90
N MET A 78 8.83 -26.04 8.22
CA MET A 78 7.59 -26.27 8.98
C MET A 78 6.52 -27.01 8.18
N MET A 79 6.51 -26.85 6.86
CA MET A 79 5.49 -27.37 5.95
C MET A 79 6.13 -28.20 4.82
N PRO A 80 6.82 -29.31 5.14
CA PRO A 80 7.57 -30.09 4.15
C PRO A 80 6.66 -30.81 3.13
N ARG A 81 5.37 -30.97 3.45
CA ARG A 81 4.35 -31.61 2.62
C ARG A 81 3.18 -30.65 2.35
N ALA A 82 3.51 -29.39 2.10
CA ALA A 82 2.54 -28.36 1.76
C ALA A 82 1.85 -28.62 0.42
N VAL A 83 0.61 -28.17 0.32
CA VAL A 83 -0.07 -27.86 -0.94
C VAL A 83 0.22 -26.38 -1.25
N VAL A 84 0.88 -26.13 -2.37
CA VAL A 84 1.30 -24.79 -2.78
C VAL A 84 0.43 -24.25 -3.92
N SER A 85 0.19 -22.95 -3.91
CA SER A 85 -0.44 -22.21 -5.01
C SER A 85 0.33 -20.93 -5.24
N LEU A 86 0.61 -20.59 -6.50
CA LEU A 86 1.31 -19.37 -6.87
C LEU A 86 0.40 -18.52 -7.75
N VAL A 87 0.22 -17.27 -7.35
CA VAL A 87 -0.66 -16.33 -8.03
C VAL A 87 0.14 -15.07 -8.40
N SER A 88 -0.02 -14.63 -9.65
CA SER A 88 0.52 -13.35 -10.12
C SER A 88 -0.37 -12.21 -9.65
N LEU A 89 0.26 -11.17 -9.12
CA LEU A 89 -0.40 -9.97 -8.61
C LEU A 89 0.24 -8.74 -9.23
N SER A 90 -0.47 -7.61 -9.22
CA SER A 90 0.21 -6.33 -9.44
C SER A 90 1.17 -6.04 -8.27
N PRO A 91 2.28 -5.31 -8.51
CA PRO A 91 3.18 -4.90 -7.44
C PRO A 91 2.46 -4.17 -6.29
N ALA A 92 1.49 -3.33 -6.64
CA ALA A 92 0.69 -2.56 -5.68
C ALA A 92 -0.12 -3.47 -4.74
N ILE A 93 -0.81 -4.48 -5.29
CA ILE A 93 -1.59 -5.44 -4.49
C ILE A 93 -0.68 -6.26 -3.57
N ALA A 94 0.46 -6.73 -4.08
CA ALA A 94 1.39 -7.53 -3.27
C ALA A 94 1.95 -6.73 -2.07
N ARG A 95 2.35 -5.47 -2.30
CA ARG A 95 2.81 -4.56 -1.24
C ARG A 95 1.71 -4.26 -0.24
N LEU A 96 0.50 -3.97 -0.71
CA LEU A 96 -0.63 -3.64 0.16
C LEU A 96 -1.07 -4.84 1.01
N ALA A 97 -1.13 -6.04 0.43
CA ALA A 97 -1.40 -7.27 1.16
C ALA A 97 -0.38 -7.52 2.29
N TRP A 98 0.91 -7.24 2.02
CA TRP A 98 1.97 -7.36 3.02
C TRP A 98 1.81 -6.34 4.15
N GLN A 99 1.51 -5.08 3.81
CA GLN A 99 1.31 -4.00 4.78
C GLN A 99 0.07 -4.23 5.67
N CYS A 100 -1.02 -4.75 5.11
CA CYS A 100 -2.26 -5.04 5.84
C CYS A 100 -2.20 -6.28 6.72
N ARG A 101 -1.14 -7.11 6.66
CA ARG A 101 -1.10 -8.40 7.39
C ARG A 101 -1.17 -8.24 8.92
N VAL A 102 -0.64 -7.15 9.46
CA VAL A 102 -0.60 -6.84 10.90
C VAL A 102 -1.63 -5.79 11.31
N ALA A 103 -2.50 -5.37 10.37
CA ALA A 103 -3.48 -4.33 10.62
C ALA A 103 -4.65 -4.84 11.47
N ASP A 104 -5.33 -3.92 12.15
CA ASP A 104 -6.61 -4.19 12.77
C ASP A 104 -7.74 -4.11 11.74
N ALA A 105 -8.68 -5.05 11.85
CA ALA A 105 -9.86 -5.11 11.00
C ALA A 105 -11.02 -4.37 11.68
N GLN A 106 -11.54 -3.33 11.04
CA GLN A 106 -12.63 -2.52 11.57
C GLN A 106 -13.90 -2.68 10.74
N VAL A 107 -15.00 -3.10 11.37
CA VAL A 107 -16.31 -3.14 10.70
C VAL A 107 -16.78 -1.70 10.45
N ALA A 108 -17.17 -1.41 9.21
CA ALA A 108 -17.69 -0.09 8.86
C ALA A 108 -19.10 0.12 9.44
N ASN A 109 -19.37 1.33 9.92
CA ASN A 109 -20.64 1.70 10.55
C ASN A 109 -21.71 2.15 9.53
N ALA A 110 -21.48 1.96 8.23
CA ALA A 110 -22.36 2.39 7.16
C ALA A 110 -22.38 1.35 6.01
N PRO A 111 -23.49 1.25 5.26
CA PRO A 111 -23.55 0.38 4.08
C PRO A 111 -22.58 0.86 2.99
N TRP A 112 -22.13 -0.07 2.15
CA TRP A 112 -21.18 0.20 1.07
C TRP A 112 -21.59 1.37 0.17
N SER A 113 -22.88 1.47 -0.19
CA SER A 113 -23.40 2.55 -1.05
C SER A 113 -23.09 3.96 -0.54
N THR A 114 -23.07 4.17 0.77
CA THR A 114 -22.68 5.44 1.39
C THR A 114 -21.18 5.52 1.64
N LEU A 115 -20.57 4.41 2.05
CA LEU A 115 -19.16 4.36 2.43
C LEU A 115 -18.22 4.58 1.24
N ARG A 116 -18.58 4.11 0.04
CA ARG A 116 -17.74 4.21 -1.17
C ARG A 116 -17.31 5.64 -1.49
N ALA A 117 -18.23 6.60 -1.40
CA ALA A 117 -17.92 8.00 -1.66
C ALA A 117 -16.95 8.56 -0.59
N THR A 118 -17.14 8.18 0.67
CA THR A 118 -16.25 8.57 1.77
C THR A 118 -14.85 8.00 1.61
N LEU A 119 -14.71 6.73 1.20
CA LEU A 119 -13.40 6.12 0.98
C LEU A 119 -12.67 6.75 -0.20
N LYS A 120 -13.39 7.10 -1.27
CA LYS A 120 -12.85 7.89 -2.39
C LYS A 120 -12.35 9.24 -1.93
N PHE A 121 -13.20 10.00 -1.23
CA PHE A 121 -12.87 11.33 -0.74
C PHE A 121 -11.68 11.32 0.22
N LYS A 122 -11.62 10.36 1.15
CA LYS A 122 -10.50 10.22 2.10
C LYS A 122 -9.25 9.58 1.46
N ALA A 123 -9.31 9.24 0.17
CA ALA A 123 -8.28 8.51 -0.54
C ALA A 123 -7.78 7.27 0.25
N PHE A 124 -8.75 6.46 0.69
CA PHE A 124 -8.51 5.25 1.47
C PHE A 124 -7.51 4.32 0.76
N THR A 125 -6.55 3.80 1.53
CA THR A 125 -5.60 2.80 1.08
C THR A 125 -5.64 1.60 2.04
N GLY A 126 -5.94 0.42 1.51
CA GLY A 126 -6.14 -0.78 2.31
C GLY A 126 -6.99 -1.82 1.60
N VAL A 127 -7.51 -2.76 2.39
CA VAL A 127 -8.39 -3.83 1.91
C VAL A 127 -9.80 -3.57 2.43
N VAL A 128 -10.78 -3.68 1.52
CA VAL A 128 -12.20 -3.68 1.86
C VAL A 128 -12.71 -5.12 1.70
N ARG A 129 -13.00 -5.75 2.84
CA ARG A 129 -13.55 -7.09 2.94
C ARG A 129 -15.07 -7.07 2.93
N SER A 130 -15.67 -7.85 2.05
CA SER A 130 -17.13 -7.99 1.92
C SER A 130 -17.55 -9.45 1.86
N SER A 131 -18.84 -9.70 1.63
CA SER A 131 -19.39 -11.04 1.45
C SER A 131 -18.91 -11.74 0.17
N VAL A 132 -18.50 -10.96 -0.85
CA VAL A 132 -18.04 -11.47 -2.15
C VAL A 132 -16.53 -11.66 -2.24
N GLY A 133 -15.78 -11.17 -1.25
CA GLY A 133 -14.32 -11.27 -1.17
C GLY A 133 -13.65 -9.97 -0.74
N ASP A 134 -12.32 -9.93 -0.91
CA ASP A 134 -11.48 -8.79 -0.55
C ASP A 134 -11.13 -7.95 -1.79
N SER A 135 -11.47 -6.66 -1.75
CA SER A 135 -11.03 -5.67 -2.74
C SER A 135 -9.88 -4.83 -2.19
N TYR A 136 -8.93 -4.52 -3.07
CA TYR A 136 -7.74 -3.74 -2.76
C TYR A 136 -7.94 -2.32 -3.27
N TRP A 137 -7.68 -1.36 -2.39
CA TRP A 137 -7.89 0.05 -2.66
C TRP A 137 -6.60 0.82 -2.39
N GLN A 138 -6.29 1.74 -3.28
CA GLN A 138 -5.18 2.66 -3.14
C GLN A 138 -5.69 4.06 -3.48
N ALA A 139 -5.41 5.03 -2.62
CA ALA A 139 -5.83 6.41 -2.82
C ALA A 139 -7.32 6.60 -3.16
N GLY A 140 -8.19 5.75 -2.62
CA GLY A 140 -9.64 5.80 -2.88
C GLY A 140 -10.07 5.16 -4.20
N VAL A 141 -9.16 4.55 -4.95
CA VAL A 141 -9.45 3.82 -6.19
C VAL A 141 -9.27 2.32 -5.96
N MET A 142 -10.15 1.50 -6.53
CA MET A 142 -10.04 0.05 -6.48
C MET A 142 -9.00 -0.43 -7.49
N ILE A 143 -7.95 -1.09 -7.01
CA ILE A 143 -6.84 -1.60 -7.83
C ILE A 143 -6.92 -3.11 -8.09
N GLY A 144 -7.82 -3.84 -7.42
CA GLY A 144 -8.08 -5.26 -7.68
C GLY A 144 -9.10 -5.91 -6.74
N GLY A 145 -9.52 -7.13 -7.08
CA GLY A 145 -10.53 -7.90 -6.34
C GLY A 145 -11.98 -7.50 -6.66
N PRO A 146 -12.98 -8.19 -6.09
CA PRO A 146 -14.39 -7.95 -6.36
C PRO A 146 -14.92 -6.72 -5.59
N GLU A 147 -15.65 -5.85 -6.29
CA GLU A 147 -16.30 -4.70 -5.64
C GLU A 147 -17.47 -5.18 -4.74
N PRO A 148 -17.59 -4.68 -3.49
CA PRO A 148 -18.71 -5.02 -2.62
C PRO A 148 -20.06 -4.64 -3.22
N THR A 149 -21.12 -5.34 -2.81
CA THR A 149 -22.50 -5.02 -3.20
C THR A 149 -23.02 -3.82 -2.41
N GLU A 150 -24.01 -3.09 -2.95
CA GLU A 150 -24.48 -1.81 -2.37
C GLU A 150 -24.92 -1.90 -0.90
N HIS A 151 -25.42 -3.05 -0.47
CA HIS A 151 -25.95 -3.29 0.87
C HIS A 151 -24.97 -4.01 1.80
N ASP A 152 -23.76 -4.34 1.33
CA ASP A 152 -22.78 -5.02 2.17
C ASP A 152 -22.37 -4.13 3.34
N VAL A 153 -22.29 -4.76 4.52
CA VAL A 153 -21.52 -4.26 5.66
C VAL A 153 -20.10 -4.77 5.48
N VAL A 154 -19.18 -3.85 5.22
CA VAL A 154 -17.79 -4.19 4.91
C VAL A 154 -16.89 -4.07 6.13
N THR A 155 -15.77 -4.78 6.12
CA THR A 155 -14.68 -4.62 7.07
C THR A 155 -13.50 -3.94 6.38
N LEU A 156 -13.01 -2.85 6.97
CA LEU A 156 -11.86 -2.10 6.49
C LEU A 156 -10.60 -2.60 7.19
N ILE A 157 -9.56 -2.89 6.41
CA ILE A 157 -8.25 -3.34 6.89
C ILE A 157 -7.22 -2.39 6.27
N ALA A 158 -6.84 -1.35 7.00
CA ALA A 158 -5.87 -0.35 6.54
C ALA A 158 -4.48 -0.63 7.14
N PRO A 159 -3.38 -0.41 6.40
CA PRO A 159 -2.04 -0.45 6.98
C PRO A 159 -1.96 0.41 8.25
N SER A 160 -1.33 -0.11 9.30
CA SER A 160 -1.12 0.69 10.52
C SER A 160 -0.20 1.86 10.20
N LEU A 161 -0.69 3.09 10.42
CA LEU A 161 0.09 4.32 10.33
C LEU A 161 1.01 4.50 11.54
N GLU A 162 0.77 3.80 12.65
CA GLU A 162 1.59 3.90 13.87
C GLU A 162 3.05 3.49 13.65
N ALA A 163 3.33 2.71 12.60
CA ALA A 163 4.70 2.33 12.21
C ALA A 163 5.41 3.39 11.37
N ILE A 164 4.72 4.45 10.92
CA ILE A 164 5.25 5.47 10.01
C ILE A 164 5.51 6.75 10.81
N SER A 165 6.79 7.04 11.02
CA SER A 165 7.20 8.27 11.69
C SER A 165 7.04 9.50 10.78
N ASN A 166 6.86 10.68 11.37
CA ASN A 166 6.93 11.96 10.64
C ASN A 166 8.25 12.13 9.88
N THR A 167 9.35 11.59 10.41
CA THR A 167 10.66 11.63 9.73
C THR A 167 10.58 10.88 8.40
N THR A 168 10.01 9.66 8.40
CA THR A 168 9.79 8.85 7.20
C THR A 168 8.88 9.56 6.18
N ILE A 169 7.84 10.24 6.66
CA ILE A 169 6.92 11.04 5.83
C ILE A 169 7.67 12.19 5.17
N LEU A 170 8.40 12.99 5.95
CA LEU A 170 9.14 14.14 5.44
C LEU A 170 10.27 13.73 4.51
N GLU A 171 10.99 12.64 4.79
CA GLU A 171 12.03 12.10 3.90
C GLU A 171 11.46 11.76 2.53
N PHE A 172 10.32 11.05 2.49
CA PHE A 172 9.66 10.68 1.24
C PHE A 172 9.21 11.92 0.43
N TYR A 173 8.47 12.83 1.05
CA TYR A 173 7.96 14.01 0.34
C TYR A 173 9.08 15.01 -0.02
N ASN A 174 10.14 15.12 0.77
CA ASN A 174 11.31 15.90 0.40
C ASN A 174 12.02 15.33 -0.84
N GLN A 175 12.13 14.00 -0.94
CA GLN A 175 12.69 13.38 -2.15
C GLN A 175 11.78 13.63 -3.36
N ALA A 176 10.46 13.44 -3.21
CA ALA A 176 9.49 13.71 -4.28
C ALA A 176 9.54 15.19 -4.73
N LEU A 177 9.51 16.13 -3.80
CA LEU A 177 9.61 17.57 -4.07
C LEU A 177 10.96 17.94 -4.70
N SER A 178 12.06 17.34 -4.26
CA SER A 178 13.38 17.58 -4.84
C SER A 178 13.47 17.13 -6.30
N ILE A 179 12.84 16.00 -6.63
CA ILE A 179 12.75 15.50 -8.02
C ILE A 179 11.88 16.45 -8.85
N THR A 180 10.70 16.81 -8.35
CA THR A 180 9.76 17.73 -9.01
C THR A 180 10.36 19.12 -9.23
N ALA A 181 11.08 19.67 -8.25
CA ALA A 181 11.68 21.00 -8.32
C ALA A 181 12.73 21.16 -9.43
N LYS A 182 13.22 20.05 -10.02
CA LYS A 182 14.11 20.11 -11.20
C LYS A 182 13.40 20.60 -12.47
N SER A 183 12.08 20.50 -12.52
CA SER A 183 11.29 20.81 -13.73
C SER A 183 10.21 21.87 -13.51
N VAL A 184 9.96 22.29 -12.27
CA VAL A 184 8.91 23.27 -11.93
C VAL A 184 9.35 24.19 -10.78
N ALA A 185 8.72 25.36 -10.67
CA ALA A 185 8.93 26.29 -9.56
C ALA A 185 8.21 25.83 -8.28
N ALA A 186 8.70 24.74 -7.67
CA ALA A 186 8.02 24.02 -6.59
C ALA A 186 7.66 24.89 -5.38
N GLU A 187 8.49 25.87 -5.00
CA GLU A 187 8.21 26.71 -3.82
C GLU A 187 6.95 27.58 -3.98
N ASN A 188 6.78 28.21 -5.14
CA ASN A 188 5.62 29.05 -5.39
C ASN A 188 4.34 28.21 -5.53
N LEU A 189 4.46 27.06 -6.19
CA LEU A 189 3.33 26.14 -6.34
C LEU A 189 2.93 25.49 -5.01
N TRP A 190 3.90 25.18 -4.15
CA TRP A 190 3.65 24.70 -2.79
C TRP A 190 2.85 25.71 -1.99
N ARG A 191 3.29 26.98 -1.94
CA ARG A 191 2.56 28.03 -1.21
C ARG A 191 1.12 28.19 -1.70
N ALA A 192 0.92 28.13 -3.01
CA ALA A 192 -0.42 28.18 -3.59
C ALA A 192 -1.27 26.95 -3.22
N ALA A 193 -0.70 25.75 -3.29
CA ALA A 193 -1.40 24.52 -2.92
C ALA A 193 -1.74 24.47 -1.42
N ALA A 194 -0.80 24.85 -0.55
CA ALA A 194 -1.00 24.91 0.90
C ALA A 194 -2.09 25.90 1.28
N LEU A 195 -2.12 27.08 0.64
CA LEU A 195 -3.17 28.08 0.86
C LEU A 195 -4.56 27.56 0.46
N ASP A 196 -4.66 26.91 -0.70
CA ASP A 196 -5.93 26.37 -1.20
C ASP A 196 -6.48 25.23 -0.32
N LEU A 197 -5.59 24.50 0.36
CA LEU A 197 -5.93 23.36 1.21
C LEU A 197 -5.98 23.68 2.71
N ALA A 198 -5.73 24.93 3.11
CA ALA A 198 -5.65 25.31 4.52
C ALA A 198 -6.97 25.10 5.28
N ASP A 199 -8.11 25.21 4.59
CA ASP A 199 -9.43 24.97 5.19
C ASP A 199 -9.68 23.47 5.47
N ASP A 200 -9.12 22.59 4.64
CA ASP A 200 -9.25 21.13 4.78
C ASP A 200 -8.15 20.53 5.68
N HIS A 201 -6.96 21.13 5.67
CA HIS A 201 -5.76 20.72 6.39
C HIS A 201 -5.15 21.90 7.13
N LEU A 202 -5.58 22.10 8.38
CA LEU A 202 -5.15 23.25 9.21
C LEU A 202 -3.63 23.35 9.35
N CYS A 203 -2.92 22.21 9.38
CA CYS A 203 -1.46 22.20 9.45
C CYS A 203 -0.75 22.82 8.22
N LEU A 204 -1.45 22.99 7.09
CA LEU A 204 -0.97 23.69 5.90
C LEU A 204 -1.23 25.20 5.95
N ASP A 205 -1.91 25.71 6.98
CA ASP A 205 -2.19 27.13 7.11
C ASP A 205 -0.87 27.94 7.11
N PRO A 206 -0.68 28.84 6.14
CA PRO A 206 0.54 29.65 6.03
C PRO A 206 0.77 30.55 7.25
N PHE A 207 -0.26 30.85 8.05
CA PHE A 207 -0.14 31.63 9.28
C PHE A 207 0.25 30.78 10.48
N ALA A 208 -0.24 29.53 10.56
CA ALA A 208 0.13 28.59 11.61
C ALA A 208 1.60 28.13 11.48
N ARG A 209 2.11 28.05 10.23
CA ARG A 209 3.48 27.63 9.89
C ARG A 209 3.87 26.27 10.48
N GLU A 210 2.91 25.38 10.63
CA GLU A 210 3.13 24.03 11.15
C GLU A 210 3.89 23.18 10.14
N VAL A 211 3.51 23.27 8.86
CA VAL A 211 4.23 22.69 7.72
C VAL A 211 4.70 23.80 6.78
N VAL A 212 6.02 23.91 6.60
CA VAL A 212 6.63 24.92 5.71
C VAL A 212 7.57 24.28 4.72
N TYR A 213 7.52 24.75 3.46
CA TYR A 213 8.48 24.40 2.43
C TYR A 213 9.35 25.61 2.11
N GLU A 214 10.60 25.58 2.57
CA GLU A 214 11.56 26.66 2.42
C GLU A 214 12.93 26.09 2.06
N ASN A 215 13.67 26.76 1.17
CA ASN A 215 14.99 26.34 0.71
C ASN A 215 14.99 24.91 0.13
N GLY A 216 13.93 24.57 -0.61
CA GLY A 216 13.75 23.24 -1.20
C GLY A 216 13.53 22.09 -0.21
N LYS A 217 13.14 22.37 1.05
CA LYS A 217 12.85 21.34 2.05
C LYS A 217 11.59 21.63 2.85
N LEU A 218 10.83 20.58 3.13
CA LEU A 218 9.76 20.55 4.11
C LEU A 218 10.36 20.51 5.50
N ALA A 219 9.88 21.39 6.37
CA ALA A 219 10.10 21.38 7.80
C ALA A 219 8.75 21.42 8.51
N VAL A 220 8.68 20.69 9.63
CA VAL A 220 7.52 20.65 10.50
C VAL A 220 7.94 21.21 11.85
N THR A 221 7.20 22.19 12.35
CA THR A 221 7.58 22.95 13.56
C THR A 221 6.93 22.41 14.84
N HIS A 222 5.90 21.57 14.71
CA HIS A 222 5.13 21.00 15.82
C HIS A 222 5.06 19.47 15.71
N ASP A 223 4.81 18.78 16.82
CA ASP A 223 4.56 17.32 16.81
C ASP A 223 3.16 17.05 16.21
N LEU A 224 3.04 17.20 14.90
CA LEU A 224 1.86 16.80 14.15
C LEU A 224 1.71 15.29 14.18
N ALA A 225 0.49 14.80 14.32
CA ALA A 225 0.24 13.37 14.23
C ALA A 225 0.47 12.90 12.78
N PRO A 226 1.07 11.71 12.54
CA PRO A 226 1.22 11.15 11.19
C PRO A 226 -0.09 11.08 10.41
N GLU A 227 -1.21 10.86 11.11
CA GLU A 227 -2.57 10.81 10.57
C GLU A 227 -3.07 12.16 10.03
N GLU A 228 -2.49 13.26 10.49
CA GLU A 228 -2.76 14.62 10.00
C GLU A 228 -1.75 15.03 8.93
N LEU A 229 -0.46 14.78 9.17
CA LEU A 229 0.62 15.21 8.28
C LEU A 229 0.57 14.50 6.91
N LEU A 230 0.36 13.18 6.90
CA LEU A 230 0.39 12.38 5.68
C LEU A 230 -0.69 12.80 4.65
N PRO A 231 -1.99 12.89 5.01
CA PRO A 231 -3.00 13.32 4.04
C PRO A 231 -2.77 14.78 3.58
N ALA A 232 -2.33 15.66 4.47
CA ALA A 232 -1.99 17.04 4.12
C ALA A 232 -0.89 17.12 3.06
N LEU A 233 0.23 16.42 3.26
CA LEU A 233 1.34 16.41 2.29
C LEU A 233 0.96 15.71 0.98
N ARG A 234 0.15 14.64 1.04
CA ARG A 234 -0.39 13.96 -0.14
C ARG A 234 -1.21 14.91 -1.00
N ASP A 235 -2.19 15.56 -0.40
CA ASP A 235 -3.13 16.42 -1.11
C ASP A 235 -2.41 17.67 -1.64
N ALA A 236 -1.52 18.27 -0.83
CA ALA A 236 -0.70 19.41 -1.23
C ALA A 236 0.23 19.07 -2.41
N PHE A 237 0.87 17.91 -2.39
CA PHE A 237 1.73 17.50 -3.48
C PHE A 237 0.95 17.17 -4.76
N SER A 238 -0.21 16.50 -4.64
CA SER A 238 -1.09 16.24 -5.78
C SER A 238 -1.55 17.55 -6.43
N LEU A 239 -2.03 18.51 -5.62
CA LEU A 239 -2.47 19.81 -6.10
C LEU A 239 -1.32 20.63 -6.71
N LEU A 240 -0.11 20.50 -6.16
CA LEU A 240 1.10 21.10 -6.74
C LEU A 240 1.37 20.56 -8.15
N LEU A 241 1.27 19.25 -8.36
CA LEU A 241 1.45 18.63 -9.67
C LEU A 241 0.37 19.07 -10.67
N ASP A 242 -0.88 19.11 -10.24
CA ASP A 242 -1.99 19.58 -11.06
C ASP A 242 -1.80 21.03 -11.50
N LYS A 243 -1.41 21.92 -10.57
CA LYS A 243 -1.09 23.32 -10.88
C LYS A 243 0.13 23.45 -11.79
N ALA A 244 1.07 22.51 -11.73
CA ALA A 244 2.20 22.45 -12.65
C ALA A 244 1.84 21.87 -14.04
N GLY A 245 0.64 21.32 -14.20
CA GLY A 245 0.25 20.58 -15.40
C GLY A 245 1.09 19.31 -15.61
N ARG A 246 1.51 18.66 -14.52
CA ARG A 246 2.35 17.45 -14.53
C ARG A 246 1.61 16.28 -13.92
N ARG A 247 1.92 15.07 -14.40
CA ARG A 247 1.52 13.82 -13.74
C ARG A 247 2.69 13.23 -12.98
N ALA A 248 2.42 12.45 -11.92
CA ALA A 248 3.51 11.81 -11.18
C ALA A 248 4.28 10.80 -12.05
N GLY A 249 3.63 10.12 -13.01
CA GLY A 249 4.28 9.24 -13.98
C GLY A 249 5.19 9.93 -14.99
N ASP A 250 5.02 11.25 -15.20
CA ASP A 250 5.94 12.05 -16.02
C ASP A 250 7.21 12.45 -15.26
N LEU A 251 7.24 12.21 -13.95
CA LEU A 251 8.37 12.52 -13.08
C LEU A 251 9.19 11.25 -12.86
N GLY A 252 10.51 11.41 -12.79
CA GLY A 252 11.45 10.32 -12.48
C GLY A 252 11.41 9.87 -11.02
N LEU A 253 10.24 9.41 -10.55
CA LEU A 253 9.95 8.99 -9.18
C LEU A 253 10.11 7.47 -8.98
N GLU A 254 10.68 6.74 -9.93
CA GLU A 254 10.79 5.28 -9.90
C GLU A 254 11.55 4.78 -8.66
N SER A 255 12.54 5.56 -8.23
CA SER A 255 13.30 5.29 -7.01
C SER A 255 12.45 5.28 -5.72
N LEU A 256 11.31 5.98 -5.72
CA LEU A 256 10.40 6.05 -4.58
C LEU A 256 9.40 4.90 -4.52
N ARG A 257 9.26 4.10 -5.58
CA ARG A 257 8.30 2.96 -5.63
C ARG A 257 8.59 1.89 -4.59
N ALA A 258 9.85 1.74 -4.21
CA ALA A 258 10.27 0.81 -3.17
C ALA A 258 9.95 1.32 -1.76
N HIS A 259 9.65 2.61 -1.59
CA HIS A 259 9.43 3.23 -0.29
C HIS A 259 8.07 2.79 0.31
N PRO A 260 7.99 2.53 1.63
CA PRO A 260 6.74 2.10 2.27
C PRO A 260 5.55 3.05 2.06
N LEU A 261 5.85 4.36 1.99
CA LEU A 261 4.84 5.41 1.77
C LEU A 261 4.33 5.51 0.34
N TRP A 262 4.95 4.84 -0.64
CA TRP A 262 4.53 4.93 -2.04
C TRP A 262 3.04 4.62 -2.19
N ALA A 263 2.57 3.55 -1.56
CA ALA A 263 1.17 3.14 -1.59
C ALA A 263 0.23 4.20 -0.99
N LEU A 264 0.65 4.84 0.11
CA LEU A 264 -0.16 5.82 0.85
C LEU A 264 -0.12 7.23 0.25
N SER A 265 0.89 7.51 -0.58
CA SER A 265 1.15 8.84 -1.16
C SER A 265 0.32 9.20 -2.39
N SER A 266 -0.51 8.27 -2.88
CA SER A 266 -1.27 8.37 -4.15
C SER A 266 -0.44 8.64 -5.42
N LEU A 267 0.90 8.60 -5.36
CA LEU A 267 1.78 8.84 -6.51
C LEU A 267 1.84 7.68 -7.51
N GLY A 268 1.29 6.52 -7.15
CA GLY A 268 1.32 5.31 -7.98
C GLY A 268 0.33 5.27 -9.15
N GLU A 269 -0.59 6.23 -9.25
CA GLU A 269 -1.70 6.20 -10.21
C GLU A 269 -1.57 7.15 -11.40
N ALA A 270 -0.56 8.03 -11.41
CA ALA A 270 -0.43 9.08 -12.42
C ALA A 270 0.57 8.74 -13.54
#